data_AF-A0A413BK15-F1
#
_entry.id   AF-A0A413BK15-F1
#
_cell.length_a   1.000
_cell.length_b   1.000
_cell.length_c   1.000
_cell.angle_alpha   90.00
_cell.angle_beta   90.00
_cell.angle_gamma   90.00
#
_symmetry.space_group_name_H-M   'P 1'
#
loop_
_entity.id
_entity.type
_entity.pdbx_description
1 polymer ?
#
loop_
_entity_poly.entity_id
_entity_poly.type
_entity_poly.pdbx_seq_one_letter_code
_entity_poly.pdbx_strand_id
1 'polypeptide(L)'
;MTKVINNMNDLAIALQPTLKKMVDGMAQRVYETLNFFLQRYYDSYDPVFYRRQYDFLRSGFKVDARIVRGKAVASVYIDTDYMSNYYGVSGEQVTTWANEGLHGGKNLGTNTPHVWDVTMANTVDNGALVRDAVAYLRSQGYTVRV
;
A
#
# COMPACT_ATOMS: atom_id res chain seq x y z
N MET A 1 -28.88 -15.74 18.37
CA MET A 1 -28.05 -16.71 19.12
C MET A 1 -26.92 -15.96 19.80
N THR A 2 -26.83 -16.05 21.13
CA THR A 2 -25.71 -15.49 21.89
C THR A 2 -24.44 -16.25 21.54
N LYS A 3 -23.36 -15.56 21.15
CA LYS A 3 -22.05 -16.19 20.97
C LYS A 3 -21.43 -16.43 22.35
N VAL A 4 -21.17 -17.69 22.69
CA VAL A 4 -20.47 -18.10 23.91
C VAL A 4 -19.01 -18.39 23.56
N ILE A 5 -18.08 -17.87 24.37
CA ILE A 5 -16.63 -18.10 24.22
C ILE A 5 -16.21 -19.10 25.30
N ASN A 6 -15.77 -20.30 24.90
CA ASN A 6 -15.42 -21.37 25.84
C ASN A 6 -13.91 -21.54 26.04
N ASN A 7 -13.11 -21.05 25.11
CA ASN A 7 -11.66 -21.23 25.11
C ASN A 7 -10.95 -20.10 24.33
N MET A 8 -9.61 -20.14 24.34
CA MET A 8 -8.79 -19.14 23.66
C MET A 8 -8.95 -19.14 22.13
N ASN A 9 -9.27 -20.28 21.51
CA ASN A 9 -9.53 -20.32 20.07
C ASN A 9 -10.84 -19.63 19.73
N ASP A 10 -11.89 -19.85 20.53
CA ASP A 10 -13.17 -19.14 20.38
C ASP A 10 -12.97 -17.63 20.52
N LEU A 11 -12.16 -17.21 21.49
CA LEU A 11 -11.80 -15.80 21.68
C LEU A 11 -11.04 -15.26 20.45
N ALA A 12 -10.02 -15.98 19.98
CA ALA A 12 -9.25 -15.57 18.79
C ALA A 12 -10.16 -15.42 17.56
N ILE A 13 -11.08 -16.35 17.34
CA ILE A 13 -12.08 -16.29 16.26
C ILE A 13 -13.01 -15.08 16.45
N ALA A 14 -13.46 -14.81 17.67
CA ALA A 14 -14.32 -13.66 17.96
C ALA A 14 -13.63 -12.31 17.66
N LEU A 15 -12.30 -12.24 17.77
CA LEU A 15 -11.52 -11.03 17.48
C LEU A 15 -11.21 -10.84 15.98
N GLN A 16 -11.31 -11.89 15.16
CA GLN A 16 -10.95 -11.82 13.74
C GLN A 16 -11.65 -10.70 12.95
N PRO A 17 -12.96 -10.43 13.12
CA PRO A 17 -13.62 -9.33 12.39
C PRO A 17 -13.02 -7.96 12.73
N THR A 18 -12.67 -7.72 13.99
CA THR A 18 -11.98 -6.50 14.43
C THR A 18 -10.60 -6.41 13.78
N LEU A 19 -9.80 -7.47 13.85
CA LEU A 19 -8.45 -7.48 13.27
C LEU A 19 -8.48 -7.29 11.75
N LYS A 20 -9.45 -7.90 11.07
CA LYS A 20 -9.65 -7.75 9.63
C LYS A 20 -9.90 -6.29 9.27
N LYS A 21 -10.85 -5.62 9.93
CA LYS A 21 -11.15 -4.20 9.69
C LYS A 21 -9.98 -3.28 10.01
N MET A 22 -9.23 -3.56 11.07
CA MET A 22 -8.01 -2.83 11.42
C MET A 22 -6.97 -2.90 10.29
N VAL A 23 -6.66 -4.12 9.84
CA VAL A 23 -5.69 -4.36 8.77
C VAL A 23 -6.15 -3.75 7.46
N ASP A 24 -7.45 -3.78 7.17
CA ASP A 24 -8.03 -3.16 5.98
C ASP A 24 -7.84 -1.63 5.98
N GLY A 25 -8.07 -0.97 7.12
CA GLY A 25 -7.83 0.47 7.27
C GLY A 25 -6.35 0.84 7.14
N MET A 26 -5.44 0.04 7.71
CA MET A 26 -4.00 0.24 7.53
C MET A 26 -3.58 0.10 6.06
N ALA A 27 -4.09 -0.92 5.37
CA ALA A 27 -3.83 -1.12 3.94
C ALA A 27 -4.39 0.02 3.10
N GLN A 28 -5.58 0.53 3.44
CA GLN A 28 -6.16 1.70 2.78
C GLN A 28 -5.23 2.92 2.85
N ARG A 29 -4.64 3.20 4.02
CA ARG A 29 -3.68 4.30 4.19
C ARG A 29 -2.42 4.12 3.34
N VAL A 30 -1.88 2.91 3.27
CA VAL A 30 -0.73 2.60 2.40
C VAL A 30 -1.09 2.80 0.93
N TYR A 31 -2.27 2.32 0.51
CA TYR A 31 -2.76 2.46 -0.85
C TYR A 31 -2.96 3.93 -1.25
N GLU A 32 -3.56 4.74 -0.41
CA GLU A 32 -3.74 6.19 -0.66
C GLU A 32 -2.38 6.90 -0.75
N THR A 33 -1.44 6.54 0.12
CA THR A 33 -0.08 7.12 0.09
C THR A 33 0.68 6.71 -1.18
N LEU A 34 0.56 5.45 -1.61
CA LEU A 34 1.12 4.98 -2.87
C LEU A 34 0.55 5.77 -4.05
N ASN A 35 -0.77 5.91 -4.15
CA ASN A 35 -1.42 6.66 -5.22
C ASN A 35 -1.03 8.13 -5.23
N PHE A 36 -0.86 8.74 -4.05
CA PHE A 36 -0.33 10.09 -3.95
C PHE A 36 1.06 10.21 -4.59
N PHE A 37 1.98 9.29 -4.31
CA PHE A 37 3.33 9.34 -4.87
C PHE A 37 3.40 8.91 -6.34
N LEU A 38 2.52 8.02 -6.80
CA LEU A 38 2.34 7.73 -8.22
C LEU A 38 1.92 9.00 -8.98
N GLN A 39 0.96 9.76 -8.47
CA GLN A 39 0.57 11.03 -9.08
C GLN A 39 1.72 12.05 -9.07
N ARG A 40 2.41 12.19 -7.94
CA ARG A 40 3.57 13.10 -7.81
C ARG A 40 4.70 12.75 -8.76
N TYR A 41 4.92 11.47 -9.04
CA TYR A 41 5.86 11.03 -10.07
C TYR A 41 5.46 11.57 -11.44
N TYR A 42 4.19 11.44 -11.82
CA TYR A 42 3.69 11.95 -13.10
C TYR A 42 3.76 13.47 -13.21
N ASP A 43 3.51 14.18 -12.12
CA ASP A 43 3.56 15.65 -12.06
C ASP A 43 4.99 16.20 -12.10
N SER A 44 6.01 15.39 -11.78
CA SER A 44 7.41 15.83 -11.67
C SER A 44 8.13 16.09 -13.00
N TYR A 45 7.53 15.70 -14.12
CA TYR A 45 8.14 15.80 -15.44
C TYR A 45 7.08 15.79 -16.54
N ASP A 46 7.20 16.67 -17.54
CA ASP A 46 6.42 16.62 -18.78
C ASP A 46 7.25 16.01 -19.94
N PRO A 47 6.86 14.89 -20.57
CA PRO A 47 7.75 14.11 -21.39
C PRO A 47 7.93 14.72 -22.77
N VAL A 48 9.19 14.98 -23.12
CA VAL A 48 9.59 15.40 -24.48
C VAL A 48 10.23 14.28 -25.29
N PHE A 49 10.73 13.24 -24.62
CA PHE A 49 11.47 12.14 -25.27
C PHE A 49 10.63 10.90 -25.56
N TYR A 50 9.43 10.80 -25.00
CA TYR A 50 8.57 9.63 -25.13
C TYR A 50 7.10 10.01 -25.04
N ARG A 51 6.22 9.15 -25.57
CA ARG A 51 4.78 9.28 -25.38
C ARG A 51 4.40 8.79 -23.99
N ARG A 52 3.80 9.67 -23.19
CA ARG A 52 3.33 9.32 -21.84
C ARG A 52 2.30 8.18 -21.88
N GLN A 53 2.57 7.13 -21.12
CA GLN A 53 1.61 6.06 -20.81
C GLN A 53 1.14 6.21 -19.37
N TYR A 54 -0.06 5.71 -19.04
CA TYR A 54 -0.69 5.90 -17.74
C TYR A 54 -0.88 4.59 -16.96
N ASP A 55 -0.35 3.48 -17.44
CA ASP A 55 -0.49 2.18 -16.77
C ASP A 55 0.18 2.21 -15.39
N PHE A 56 1.38 2.79 -15.28
CA PHE A 56 2.06 2.97 -13.99
C PHE A 56 1.29 3.90 -13.04
N LEU A 57 0.67 4.97 -13.52
CA LEU A 57 -0.19 5.82 -12.67
C LEU A 57 -1.34 5.02 -12.04
N ARG A 58 -1.83 4.00 -12.75
CA ARG A 58 -3.02 3.21 -12.41
C ARG A 58 -2.69 1.82 -11.86
N SER A 59 -1.41 1.52 -11.64
CA SER A 59 -0.96 0.19 -11.23
C SER A 59 -0.97 -0.03 -9.73
N GLY A 60 -1.17 1.03 -8.92
CA GLY A 60 -1.36 0.85 -7.49
C GLY A 60 -2.60 -0.01 -7.23
N PHE A 61 -2.45 -1.09 -6.46
CA PHE A 61 -3.52 -2.03 -6.17
C PHE A 61 -3.59 -2.37 -4.69
N LYS A 62 -4.81 -2.55 -4.16
CA LYS A 62 -5.09 -3.01 -2.80
C LYS A 62 -5.95 -4.26 -2.85
N VAL A 63 -5.52 -5.30 -2.12
CA VAL A 63 -6.34 -6.46 -1.81
C VAL A 63 -6.87 -6.31 -0.39
N ASP A 64 -8.20 -6.34 -0.28
CA ASP A 64 -8.90 -6.23 1.01
C ASP A 64 -8.41 -7.27 2.01
N ALA A 65 -8.45 -6.88 3.29
CA ALA A 65 -7.98 -7.75 4.35
C ALA A 65 -8.77 -9.07 4.37
N ARG A 66 -8.07 -10.18 4.59
CA ARG A 66 -8.65 -11.53 4.75
C ARG A 66 -7.98 -12.27 5.89
N ILE A 67 -8.67 -13.28 6.44
CA ILE A 67 -8.09 -14.15 7.45
C ILE A 67 -7.37 -15.31 6.76
N VAL A 68 -6.07 -15.42 6.98
CA VAL A 68 -5.23 -16.53 6.50
C VAL A 68 -4.54 -17.15 7.71
N ARG A 69 -4.85 -18.43 7.99
CA ARG A 69 -4.26 -19.19 9.11
C ARG A 69 -4.33 -18.42 10.45
N GLY A 70 -5.49 -17.82 10.74
CA GLY A 70 -5.73 -17.06 11.97
C GLY A 70 -5.16 -15.64 12.00
N LYS A 71 -4.51 -15.18 10.92
CA LYS A 71 -3.95 -13.83 10.81
C LYS A 71 -4.79 -12.98 9.86
N ALA A 72 -5.05 -11.71 10.23
CA ALA A 72 -5.58 -10.73 9.30
C ALA A 72 -4.44 -10.22 8.40
N VAL A 73 -4.60 -10.36 7.09
CA VAL A 73 -3.59 -9.99 6.09
C VAL A 73 -4.27 -9.22 4.96
N ALA A 74 -3.67 -8.10 4.56
CA ALA A 74 -4.00 -7.35 3.36
C ALA A 74 -2.71 -7.16 2.54
N SER A 75 -2.86 -6.76 1.28
CA SER A 75 -1.71 -6.51 0.40
C SER A 75 -1.92 -5.22 -0.36
N VAL A 76 -0.88 -4.39 -0.43
CA VAL A 76 -0.79 -3.22 -1.30
C VAL A 76 0.44 -3.40 -2.14
N TYR A 77 0.31 -3.26 -3.45
CA TYR A 77 1.42 -3.46 -4.39
C TYR A 77 1.23 -2.63 -5.65
N ILE A 78 2.29 -2.60 -6.46
CA ILE A 78 2.29 -2.07 -7.81
C ILE A 78 2.12 -3.27 -8.75
N ASP A 79 1.04 -3.32 -9.52
CA ASP A 79 0.77 -4.37 -10.50
C ASP A 79 1.65 -4.18 -11.74
N THR A 80 2.79 -4.86 -11.77
CA THR A 80 3.75 -4.82 -12.87
C THR A 80 3.26 -5.54 -14.12
N ASP A 81 2.38 -6.53 -13.97
CA ASP A 81 1.83 -7.31 -15.08
C ASP A 81 0.77 -6.50 -15.85
N TYR A 82 0.11 -5.56 -15.17
CA TYR A 82 -0.81 -4.60 -15.80
C TYR A 82 -0.11 -3.64 -16.80
N MET A 83 1.19 -3.39 -16.62
CA MET A 83 1.97 -2.41 -17.41
C MET A 83 2.45 -2.95 -18.75
N SER A 84 1.53 -3.32 -19.63
CA SER A 84 1.83 -3.96 -20.92
C SER A 84 2.04 -3.01 -22.11
N ASN A 85 1.73 -1.71 -21.97
CA ASN A 85 1.77 -0.75 -23.08
C ASN A 85 3.11 -0.02 -23.28
N TYR A 86 4.18 -0.44 -22.61
CA TYR A 86 5.51 0.17 -22.73
C TYR A 86 6.34 -0.52 -23.82
N TYR A 87 6.85 0.27 -24.77
CA TYR A 87 7.68 -0.27 -25.86
C TYR A 87 9.08 -0.64 -25.35
N GLY A 88 9.41 -1.94 -25.38
CA GLY A 88 10.75 -2.44 -25.07
C GLY A 88 11.15 -2.39 -23.59
N VAL A 89 10.20 -2.20 -22.69
CA VAL A 89 10.43 -2.08 -21.24
C VAL A 89 9.33 -2.84 -20.49
N SER A 90 9.71 -3.65 -19.49
CA SER A 90 8.74 -4.36 -18.63
C SER A 90 8.19 -3.46 -17.52
N GLY A 91 7.03 -3.82 -16.95
CA GLY A 91 6.48 -3.13 -15.78
C GLY A 91 7.41 -3.14 -14.57
N GLU A 92 8.17 -4.23 -14.37
CA GLU A 92 9.21 -4.29 -13.34
C GLU A 92 10.26 -3.21 -13.55
N GLN A 93 10.77 -3.06 -14.77
CA GLN A 93 11.79 -2.06 -15.11
C GLN A 93 11.25 -0.63 -14.98
N VAL A 94 9.99 -0.40 -15.37
CA VAL A 94 9.31 0.90 -15.13
C VAL A 94 9.27 1.20 -13.63
N THR A 95 8.90 0.22 -12.81
CA THR A 95 8.78 0.38 -11.36
C THR A 95 10.15 0.62 -10.70
N THR A 96 11.19 -0.11 -11.11
CA THR A 96 12.56 0.11 -10.65
C THR A 96 13.02 1.53 -10.93
N TRP A 97 12.89 1.99 -12.17
CA TRP A 97 13.28 3.35 -12.56
C TRP A 97 12.49 4.43 -11.82
N ALA A 98 11.18 4.23 -11.67
CA ALA A 98 10.37 5.15 -10.89
C ALA A 98 10.81 5.22 -9.43
N ASN A 99 11.24 4.10 -8.84
CA ASN A 99 11.79 4.08 -7.49
C ASN A 99 13.23 4.63 -7.42
N GLU A 100 13.93 4.77 -8.53
CA GLU A 100 15.22 5.48 -8.63
C GLU A 100 15.04 6.99 -8.92
N GLY A 101 13.79 7.46 -9.07
CA GLY A 101 13.49 8.84 -9.44
C GLY A 101 13.68 9.16 -10.94
N LEU A 102 13.79 8.13 -11.77
CA LEU A 102 14.03 8.24 -13.21
C LEU A 102 12.73 8.20 -14.01
N HIS A 103 12.72 8.92 -15.14
CA HIS A 103 11.66 8.90 -16.16
C HIS A 103 12.16 8.20 -17.42
N GLY A 104 11.62 7.00 -17.69
CA GLY A 104 12.08 6.18 -18.83
C GLY A 104 13.57 5.85 -18.77
N GLY A 105 14.11 5.61 -17.57
CA GLY A 105 15.51 5.28 -17.33
C GLY A 105 16.47 6.48 -17.38
N LYS A 106 15.95 7.71 -17.40
CA LYS A 106 16.74 8.94 -17.43
C LYS A 106 16.37 9.88 -16.29
N ASN A 107 17.35 10.60 -15.76
CA ASN A 107 17.13 11.63 -14.76
C ASN A 107 16.62 12.92 -15.45
N LEU A 108 15.30 13.05 -15.59
CA LEU A 108 14.65 14.11 -16.38
C LEU A 108 13.70 15.00 -15.57
N GLY A 109 13.17 14.50 -14.44
CA GLY A 109 12.24 15.24 -13.60
C GLY A 109 12.94 16.08 -12.55
N THR A 110 12.22 17.05 -12.00
CA THR A 110 12.66 17.82 -10.84
C THR A 110 11.93 17.34 -9.61
N ASN A 111 12.65 16.99 -8.55
CA ASN A 111 12.08 16.46 -7.30
C ASN A 111 11.19 15.22 -7.51
N THR A 112 11.56 14.36 -8.47
CA THR A 112 10.87 13.09 -8.72
C THR A 112 10.94 12.21 -7.45
N PRO A 113 9.80 11.70 -6.95
CA PRO A 113 9.81 10.81 -5.79
C PRO A 113 10.40 9.44 -6.15
N HIS A 114 11.11 8.84 -5.19
CA HIS A 114 11.43 7.41 -5.17
C HIS A 114 10.18 6.64 -4.74
N VAL A 115 9.24 6.43 -5.67
CA VAL A 115 7.80 6.17 -5.41
C VAL A 115 7.54 5.17 -4.27
N TRP A 116 8.19 4.01 -4.29
CA TRP A 116 7.97 2.97 -3.30
C TRP A 116 8.65 3.31 -1.97
N ASP A 117 9.90 3.73 -2.01
CA ASP A 117 10.67 4.08 -0.81
C ASP A 117 10.01 5.21 -0.03
N VAL A 118 9.54 6.26 -0.71
CA VAL A 118 8.82 7.36 -0.05
C VAL A 118 7.45 6.91 0.46
N THR A 119 6.80 5.93 -0.18
CA THR A 119 5.55 5.34 0.34
C THR A 119 5.81 4.62 1.65
N MET A 120 6.85 3.78 1.70
CA MET A 120 7.25 3.02 2.90
C MET A 120 7.67 3.96 4.04
N ALA A 121 8.50 4.95 3.73
CA ALA A 121 8.96 5.97 4.69
C ALA A 121 7.81 6.77 5.30
N ASN A 122 6.73 7.03 4.54
CA ASN A 122 5.57 7.79 5.01
C ASN A 122 4.48 6.93 5.66
N THR A 123 4.64 5.59 5.72
CA THR A 123 3.61 4.70 6.26
C THR A 123 4.16 3.64 7.20
N VAL A 124 4.90 2.68 6.68
CA VAL A 124 5.38 1.49 7.39
C VAL A 124 6.53 1.87 8.32
N ASP A 125 7.51 2.61 7.81
CA ASP A 125 8.80 2.79 8.50
C ASP A 125 8.75 3.88 9.58
N ASN A 126 7.78 4.78 9.53
CA ASN A 126 7.61 5.86 10.50
C ASN A 126 6.68 5.50 11.68
N GLY A 127 6.26 4.24 11.76
CA GLY A 127 5.36 3.73 12.81
C GLY A 127 3.93 4.25 12.75
N ALA A 128 3.51 4.93 11.67
CA ALA A 128 2.14 5.43 11.54
C ALA A 128 1.11 4.29 11.60
N LEU A 129 1.37 3.17 10.93
CA LEU A 129 0.46 2.02 10.94
C LEU A 129 0.30 1.42 12.35
N VAL A 130 1.35 1.39 13.17
CA VAL A 130 1.27 0.92 14.56
C VAL A 130 0.38 1.86 15.39
N ARG A 131 0.55 3.18 15.21
CA ARG A 131 -0.31 4.17 15.89
C ARG A 131 -1.77 4.03 15.46
N ASP A 132 -2.02 3.82 14.17
CA ASP A 132 -3.37 3.60 13.63
C ASP A 132 -3.99 2.31 14.18
N ALA A 133 -3.21 1.23 14.27
CA ALA A 133 -3.66 -0.04 14.87
C ALA A 133 -4.07 0.14 16.33
N VAL A 134 -3.23 0.81 17.13
CA VAL A 134 -3.52 1.10 18.55
C VAL A 134 -4.77 1.97 18.68
N ALA A 135 -4.87 3.03 17.88
CA ALA A 135 -6.03 3.92 17.87
C ALA A 135 -7.32 3.17 17.48
N TYR A 136 -7.25 2.35 16.44
CA TYR A 136 -8.37 1.53 16.00
C TYR A 136 -8.84 0.57 17.09
N LEU A 137 -7.94 -0.22 17.68
CA LEU A 137 -8.30 -1.13 18.77
C LEU A 137 -8.91 -0.39 19.97
N ARG A 138 -8.36 0.75 20.37
CA ARG A 138 -8.96 1.57 21.43
C ARG A 138 -10.37 2.04 21.08
N SER A 139 -10.61 2.42 19.83
CA SER A 139 -11.96 2.79 19.35
C SER A 139 -12.97 1.65 19.39
N GLN A 140 -12.49 0.40 19.37
CA GLN A 140 -13.31 -0.80 19.49
C GLN A 140 -13.48 -1.27 20.95
N GLY A 141 -13.03 -0.47 21.92
CA GLY A 141 -13.19 -0.73 23.35
C GLY A 141 -12.08 -1.55 24.00
N TYR A 142 -10.99 -1.85 23.27
CA TYR A 142 -9.84 -2.56 23.85
C TYR A 142 -8.93 -1.61 24.63
N THR A 143 -8.49 -2.03 25.81
CA THR A 143 -7.36 -1.38 26.50
C THR A 143 -6.04 -1.88 25.90
N VAL A 144 -5.38 -1.02 25.11
CA VAL A 144 -4.07 -1.33 24.51
C VAL A 144 -2.95 -0.59 25.24
N ARG A 145 -1.98 -1.35 25.77
CA ARG A 145 -0.75 -0.85 26.39
C ARG A 145 0.36 -0.78 25.33
N VAL A 146 1.13 0.31 25.34
CA VAL A 146 2.20 0.61 24.36
C VAL A 146 3.49 0.83 25.12
#